data_AF-A0A084APJ1-F1
#
_entry.id   AF-A0A084APJ1-F1
#
_cell.length_a   1.000
_cell.length_b   1.000
_cell.length_c   1.000
_cell.angle_alpha   90.00
_cell.angle_beta   90.00
_cell.angle_gamma   90.00
#
_symmetry.space_group_name_H-M   'P 1'
#
loop_
_entity.id
_entity.type
_entity.pdbx_description
1 polymer ?
#
loop_
_entity_poly.entity_id
_entity_poly.type
_entity_poly.pdbx_seq_one_letter_code
_entity_poly.pdbx_strand_id
1 'polypeptide(L)'
;MLATRVLRAAQGPKANITGFNMRAFKEATGQPRYDPWERHEAWRYTGPFTRWNRFRSTLPGLGTGSAAFAVYLGYEYMFADDAHHGHGEGHGEEHH
;
A
#
# COMPACT_ATOMS: atom_id res chain seq x y z
N MET A 1 -32.55 -5.28 -27.83
CA MET A 1 -31.91 -4.15 -27.11
C MET A 1 -30.38 -4.04 -27.32
N LEU A 2 -29.79 -4.68 -28.34
CA LEU A 2 -28.33 -4.63 -28.60
C LEU A 2 -27.92 -3.51 -29.57
N ALA A 3 -28.77 -3.18 -30.55
CA ALA A 3 -28.49 -2.17 -31.58
C ALA A 3 -28.19 -0.78 -30.99
N THR A 4 -28.84 -0.42 -29.89
CA THR A 4 -28.70 0.91 -29.25
C THR A 4 -27.33 1.12 -28.61
N ARG A 5 -26.66 0.04 -28.16
CA ARG A 5 -25.30 0.11 -27.59
C ARG A 5 -24.23 0.23 -28.68
N VAL A 6 -24.41 -0.46 -29.79
CA VAL A 6 -23.49 -0.40 -30.95
C VAL A 6 -23.53 0.99 -31.58
N LEU A 7 -24.72 1.58 -31.75
CA LEU A 7 -24.86 2.95 -32.29
C LEU A 7 -24.24 4.02 -31.38
N ARG A 8 -24.32 3.84 -30.05
CA ARG A 8 -23.66 4.73 -29.08
C ARG A 8 -22.14 4.57 -29.06
N ALA A 9 -21.60 3.39 -29.38
CA ALA A 9 -20.16 3.19 -29.54
C ALA A 9 -19.64 3.72 -30.89
N ALA A 10 -20.49 3.73 -31.94
CA ALA A 10 -20.18 4.28 -33.25
C ALA A 10 -20.18 5.82 -33.28
N GLN A 11 -21.02 6.46 -32.46
CA GLN A 11 -20.87 7.87 -32.12
C GLN A 11 -19.61 8.01 -31.27
N GLY A 12 -18.52 8.49 -31.87
CA GLY A 12 -17.24 8.71 -31.20
C GLY A 12 -17.35 9.50 -29.89
N PRO A 13 -16.26 9.61 -29.12
CA PRO A 13 -16.29 10.25 -27.81
C PRO A 13 -16.94 11.63 -27.89
N LYS A 14 -17.92 11.87 -27.01
CA LYS A 14 -18.67 13.14 -26.92
C LYS A 14 -17.66 14.30 -26.86
N ALA A 15 -17.83 15.29 -27.73
CA ALA A 15 -16.97 16.47 -27.77
C ALA A 15 -16.96 17.13 -26.37
N ASN A 16 -15.77 17.22 -25.77
CA ASN A 16 -15.63 17.81 -24.45
C ASN A 16 -15.70 19.33 -24.59
N ILE A 17 -16.64 19.98 -23.91
CA ILE A 17 -16.91 21.42 -24.00
C ILE A 17 -15.69 22.21 -23.50
N THR A 18 -14.90 21.62 -22.60
CA THR A 18 -13.69 22.23 -22.06
C THR A 18 -12.45 22.01 -22.94
N GLY A 19 -12.57 21.26 -24.04
CA GLY A 19 -11.43 20.85 -24.87
C GLY A 19 -10.48 19.85 -24.21
N PHE A 20 -10.73 19.45 -22.95
CA PHE A 20 -9.90 18.49 -22.23
C PHE A 20 -10.05 17.08 -22.81
N ASN A 21 -8.95 16.47 -23.23
CA ASN A 21 -8.93 15.12 -23.77
C ASN A 21 -8.18 14.15 -22.83
N MET A 22 -8.93 13.25 -22.20
CA MET A 22 -8.38 12.26 -21.26
C MET A 22 -7.38 11.30 -21.91
N ARG A 23 -7.57 10.94 -23.19
CA ARG A 23 -6.64 10.04 -23.91
C ARG A 23 -5.31 10.74 -24.16
N ALA A 24 -5.38 11.98 -24.65
CA ALA A 24 -4.19 12.81 -24.85
C ALA A 24 -3.44 13.07 -23.53
N PHE A 25 -4.17 13.33 -22.44
CA PHE A 25 -3.56 13.45 -21.12
C PHE A 25 -2.85 12.18 -20.69
N LYS A 26 -3.50 11.01 -20.81
CA LYS A 26 -2.90 9.72 -20.47
C LYS A 26 -1.62 9.46 -21.28
N GLU A 27 -1.64 9.74 -22.58
CA GLU A 27 -0.46 9.62 -23.44
C GLU A 27 0.67 10.56 -23.01
N ALA A 28 0.34 11.78 -22.60
CA ALA A 28 1.31 12.78 -22.13
C ALA A 28 1.87 12.51 -20.72
N THR A 29 1.15 11.78 -19.86
CA THR A 29 1.61 11.48 -18.48
C THR A 29 2.71 10.41 -18.40
N GLY A 30 3.00 9.73 -19.50
CA GLY A 30 4.06 8.72 -19.55
C GLY A 30 5.46 9.34 -19.48
N GLN A 31 6.42 8.55 -19.01
CA GLN A 31 7.83 8.92 -19.13
C GLN A 31 8.24 8.85 -20.62
N PRO A 32 8.76 9.94 -21.22
CA PRO A 32 9.21 9.90 -22.60
C PRO A 32 10.40 8.94 -22.74
N ARG A 33 10.56 8.33 -23.91
CA ARG A 33 11.62 7.32 -24.16
C ARG A 33 13.03 7.89 -23.99
N TYR A 34 13.20 9.19 -24.16
CA TYR A 34 14.46 9.89 -23.98
C TYR A 34 14.20 11.27 -23.37
N ASP A 35 14.51 11.42 -22.09
CA ASP A 35 14.44 12.70 -21.39
C ASP A 35 15.85 13.25 -21.17
N PRO A 36 16.23 14.40 -21.77
CA PRO A 36 17.53 15.01 -21.54
C PRO A 36 17.73 15.48 -20.08
N TRP A 37 16.65 15.64 -19.31
CA TRP A 37 16.70 16.10 -17.92
C TRP A 37 16.72 14.98 -16.89
N GLU A 38 16.62 13.71 -17.30
CA GLU A 38 16.53 12.57 -16.39
C GLU A 38 17.65 12.58 -15.34
N ARG A 39 18.89 12.84 -15.78
CA ARG A 39 20.06 12.94 -14.88
C ARG A 39 20.00 14.15 -13.95
N HIS A 40 19.48 15.27 -14.43
CA HIS A 40 19.34 16.50 -13.65
C HIS A 40 18.19 16.42 -12.63
N GLU A 41 17.16 15.60 -12.88
CA GLU A 41 16.07 15.36 -11.94
C GLU A 41 16.28 14.15 -11.02
N ALA A 42 17.24 13.27 -11.34
CA ALA A 42 17.50 12.05 -10.58
C ALA A 42 17.72 12.30 -9.08
N TRP A 43 18.39 13.38 -8.69
CA TRP A 43 18.64 13.70 -7.27
C TRP A 43 17.37 13.84 -6.43
N ARG A 44 16.23 14.23 -7.04
CA ARG A 44 14.96 14.41 -6.33
C ARG A 44 14.32 13.09 -5.93
N TYR A 45 14.58 12.05 -6.71
CA TYR A 45 13.87 10.77 -6.61
C TYR A 45 14.78 9.61 -6.22
N THR A 46 16.06 9.86 -6.02
CA THR A 46 17.06 8.88 -5.58
C THR A 46 17.45 9.07 -4.10
N GLY A 47 18.10 8.07 -3.52
CA GLY A 47 18.59 8.10 -2.15
C GLY A 47 17.48 8.12 -1.09
N PRO A 48 17.49 9.07 -0.13
CA PRO A 48 16.57 9.09 1.00
C PRO A 48 15.11 9.30 0.60
N PHE A 49 14.86 9.89 -0.56
CA PHE A 49 13.51 10.27 -1.01
C PHE A 49 12.79 9.18 -1.79
N THR A 50 13.38 7.99 -1.92
CA THR A 50 12.77 6.84 -2.60
C THR A 50 11.48 6.39 -1.91
N ARG A 51 10.55 5.83 -2.69
CA ARG A 51 9.28 5.29 -2.15
C ARG A 51 9.51 4.24 -1.07
N TRP A 52 10.54 3.42 -1.23
CA TRP A 52 10.92 2.39 -0.28
C TRP A 52 11.42 2.95 1.05
N ASN A 53 12.30 3.97 1.01
CA ASN A 53 12.76 4.62 2.23
C ASN A 53 11.62 5.30 3.00
N ARG A 54 10.66 5.91 2.29
CA ARG A 54 9.45 6.44 2.92
C ARG A 54 8.63 5.35 3.60
N PHE A 55 8.49 4.18 2.97
CA PHE A 55 7.76 3.05 3.54
C PHE A 55 8.45 2.45 4.76
N ARG A 56 9.79 2.37 4.77
CA ARG A 56 10.55 1.86 5.93
C ARG A 56 10.37 2.73 7.18
N SER A 57 10.06 4.02 7.01
CA SER A 57 9.84 4.96 8.11
C SER A 57 8.38 5.08 8.57
N THR A 58 7.43 4.32 8.00
CA THR A 58 6.00 4.45 8.37
C THR A 58 5.67 3.84 9.72
N LEU A 59 6.46 2.85 10.17
CA LEU A 59 6.23 2.12 11.42
C LEU A 59 7.47 2.24 12.33
N PRO A 60 7.78 3.45 12.83
CA PRO A 60 8.89 3.63 13.74
C PRO A 60 8.64 2.81 15.02
N GLY A 61 9.61 1.98 15.40
CA GLY A 61 9.53 1.19 16.63
C GLY A 61 8.79 -0.14 16.51
N LEU A 62 8.15 -0.48 15.38
CA LEU A 62 7.52 -1.80 15.22
C LEU A 62 8.55 -2.93 15.35
N GLY A 63 9.73 -2.79 14.75
CA GLY A 63 10.79 -3.80 14.87
C GLY A 63 11.27 -4.02 16.30
N THR A 64 11.52 -2.94 17.05
CA THR A 64 11.94 -3.02 18.46
C THR A 64 10.81 -3.50 19.37
N GLY A 65 9.57 -3.09 19.09
CA GLY A 65 8.39 -3.53 19.84
C GLY A 65 8.13 -5.02 19.66
N SER A 66 8.16 -5.53 18.43
CA SER A 66 8.03 -6.97 18.17
C SER A 66 9.17 -7.78 18.80
N ALA A 67 10.40 -7.26 18.80
CA ALA A 67 11.53 -7.92 19.45
C ALA A 67 11.34 -8.00 20.98
N ALA A 68 10.98 -6.89 21.63
CA ALA A 68 10.72 -6.88 23.07
C ALA A 68 9.54 -7.78 23.46
N PHE A 69 8.49 -7.79 22.65
CA PHE A 69 7.34 -8.67 22.83
C PHE A 69 7.73 -10.15 22.73
N ALA A 70 8.52 -10.53 21.73
CA ALA A 70 8.99 -11.91 21.60
C ALA A 70 9.89 -12.34 22.77
N VAL A 71 10.75 -11.45 23.28
CA VAL A 71 11.55 -11.70 24.48
C VAL A 71 10.65 -11.92 25.70
N TYR A 72 9.61 -11.11 25.86
CA TYR A 72 8.65 -11.25 26.95
C TYR A 72 7.90 -12.59 26.87
N LEU A 73 7.38 -12.95 25.69
CA LEU A 73 6.73 -14.25 25.49
C LEU A 73 7.69 -15.43 25.75
N GLY A 74 8.93 -15.33 25.30
CA GLY A 74 9.95 -16.35 25.57
C GLY A 74 10.30 -16.45 27.06
N TYR A 75 10.30 -15.32 27.76
CA TYR A 75 10.49 -15.29 29.21
C TYR A 75 9.32 -15.93 29.95
N GLU A 76 8.07 -15.58 29.61
CA GLU A 76 6.89 -16.24 30.18
C GLU A 76 6.92 -17.75 29.89
N TYR A 77 7.21 -18.15 28.66
CA TYR A 77 7.25 -19.55 28.27
C TYR A 77 8.35 -20.37 28.97
N MET A 78 9.51 -19.78 29.26
CA MET A 78 10.63 -20.49 29.88
C MET A 78 10.66 -20.40 31.41
N PHE A 79 10.13 -19.32 31.99
CA PHE A 79 10.29 -19.02 33.42
C PHE A 79 8.98 -18.82 34.17
N ALA A 80 7.84 -18.57 33.50
CA ALA A 80 6.55 -18.48 34.17
C ALA A 80 5.81 -19.84 34.24
N ASP A 81 6.14 -20.80 33.38
CA ASP A 81 5.55 -22.15 33.39
C ASP A 81 5.98 -23.02 34.59
N ASP A 82 7.13 -22.74 35.22
CA ASP A 82 7.57 -23.48 36.42
C ASP A 82 6.85 -23.06 37.72
N ALA A 83 6.03 -22.00 37.69
CA ALA A 83 5.35 -21.46 38.89
C ALA A 83 3.81 -21.50 38.85
N HIS A 84 3.17 -21.83 37.72
CA HIS A 84 1.72 -21.74 37.58
C HIS A 84 1.10 -22.98 36.89
N HIS A 85 0.96 -24.07 37.65
CA HIS A 85 -0.17 -24.98 37.44
C HIS A 85 -1.47 -24.23 37.78
N GLY A 86 -2.06 -23.52 36.82
CA GLY A 86 -3.35 -22.87 37.04
C GLY A 86 -3.80 -21.91 35.95
N HIS A 87 -4.78 -22.39 35.17
CA HIS A 87 -5.74 -21.65 34.35
C HIS A 87 -5.36 -21.20 32.94
N GLY A 88 -5.77 -22.03 31.99
CA GLY A 88 -6.06 -21.67 30.60
C GLY A 88 -7.00 -22.66 29.94
N GLU A 89 -7.95 -23.25 30.68
CA GLU A 89 -9.07 -23.99 30.09
C GLU A 89 -9.92 -23.01 29.28
N GLY A 90 -10.13 -23.35 28.01
CA GLY A 90 -11.06 -22.66 27.15
C GLY A 90 -12.49 -22.79 27.68
N HIS A 91 -13.21 -21.67 27.71
CA HIS A 91 -14.65 -21.64 27.66
C HIS A 91 -15.07 -20.47 26.78
N GLY A 92 -15.43 -20.78 25.54
CA GLY A 92 -16.49 -20.04 24.88
C GLY A 92 -17.81 -20.52 25.46
N GLU A 93 -18.69 -19.60 25.83
CA GLU A 93 -20.13 -19.81 25.79
C GLU A 93 -20.85 -18.46 25.86
N GLU A 94 -21.99 -18.44 25.19
CA GLU A 94 -22.91 -17.34 24.94
C GLU A 94 -23.41 -16.65 26.24
N HIS A 95 -23.94 -15.43 26.13
CA HIS A 95 -25.26 -15.02 26.64
C HIS A 95 -25.44 -13.48 26.65
N HIS A 96 -26.58 -13.06 26.08
CA HIS A 96 -27.25 -11.73 25.99
C HIS A 96 -26.94 -10.83 24.79
#